data_AF-A0A966UJ01-F1
#
_entry.id   AF-A0A966UJ01-F1
#
_cell.length_a   1.000
_cell.length_b   1.000
_cell.length_c   1.000
_cell.angle_alpha   90.00
_cell.angle_beta   90.00
_cell.angle_gamma   90.00
#
_symmetry.space_group_name_H-M   'P 1'
#
loop_
_entity.id
_entity.type
_entity.pdbx_description
1 polymer ?
#
loop_
_entity_poly.entity_id
_entity_poly.type
_entity_poly.pdbx_seq_one_letter_code
_entity_poly.pdbx_strand_id
1 'polypeptide(L)'
;MLGTEGHNKGRRDDFAASTRSFVGEVLSIAGLESGLIEAAFDESLDAVISADTELALSRTGRDVGTPILTFRPGAADEGSFFGPVIARIPRGAEALRLWDAVEIVATTPGVAELKRSNRSAPVFD
;
A
#
# COMPACT_ATOMS: atom_id res chain seq x y z
N MET A 1 0.28 13.62 -2.54
CA MET A 1 0.64 14.12 -3.88
C MET A 1 0.59 13.01 -4.91
N LEU A 2 1.53 12.05 -4.95
CA LEU A 2 1.54 10.98 -5.97
C LEU A 2 0.23 10.18 -6.06
N GLY A 3 -0.28 9.68 -4.92
CA GLY A 3 -1.57 8.99 -4.87
C GLY A 3 -2.75 9.87 -5.27
N THR A 4 -2.72 11.17 -4.94
CA THR A 4 -3.78 12.13 -5.32
C THR A 4 -3.80 12.37 -6.83
N GLU A 5 -2.65 12.62 -7.45
CA GLU A 5 -2.56 12.82 -8.90
C GLU A 5 -2.94 11.54 -9.65
N GLY A 6 -2.40 10.40 -9.23
CA GLY A 6 -2.65 9.12 -9.90
C GLY A 6 -4.07 8.58 -9.69
N HIS A 7 -4.64 8.68 -8.48
CA HIS A 7 -5.93 8.07 -8.17
C HIS A 7 -7.08 9.07 -8.25
N ASN A 8 -7.05 10.11 -7.43
CA ASN A 8 -8.17 11.06 -7.31
C ASN A 8 -8.37 11.86 -8.59
N LYS A 9 -7.28 12.28 -9.24
CA LYS A 9 -7.33 13.01 -10.52
C LYS A 9 -7.26 12.10 -11.75
N GLY A 10 -7.17 10.79 -11.55
CA GLY A 10 -7.22 9.79 -12.64
C GLY A 10 -6.02 9.81 -13.59
N ARG A 11 -4.87 10.36 -13.19
CA ARG A 11 -3.69 10.56 -14.08
C ARG A 11 -2.75 9.35 -14.12
N ARG A 12 -3.27 8.13 -13.98
CA ARG A 12 -2.41 6.91 -14.03
C ARG A 12 -1.78 6.72 -15.40
N ASP A 13 -2.48 7.09 -16.45
CA ASP A 13 -2.00 6.95 -17.82
C ASP A 13 -0.84 7.90 -18.11
N ASP A 14 -0.81 9.08 -17.48
CA ASP A 14 0.33 10.01 -17.54
C ASP A 14 1.60 9.37 -16.98
N PHE A 15 1.48 8.65 -15.84
CA PHE A 15 2.59 7.91 -15.25
C PHE A 15 3.09 6.80 -16.19
N ALA A 16 2.16 6.03 -16.77
CA ALA A 16 2.51 4.96 -17.72
C ALA A 16 3.15 5.51 -19.01
N ALA A 17 2.75 6.71 -19.45
CA ALA A 17 3.33 7.37 -20.62
C ALA A 17 4.74 7.92 -20.33
N SER A 18 4.98 8.50 -19.16
CA SER A 18 6.29 8.99 -18.76
C SER A 18 6.45 9.15 -17.24
N THR A 19 7.19 8.22 -16.63
CA THR A 19 7.61 8.32 -15.22
C THR A 19 8.33 9.63 -14.94
N ARG A 20 9.27 10.04 -15.81
CA ARG A 20 10.08 11.25 -15.61
C ARG A 20 9.23 12.52 -15.58
N SER A 21 8.31 12.66 -16.54
CA SER A 21 7.43 13.82 -16.60
C SER A 21 6.45 13.84 -15.42
N PHE A 22 5.75 12.73 -15.18
CA PHE A 22 4.72 12.65 -14.16
C PHE A 22 5.29 12.83 -12.75
N VAL A 23 6.32 12.07 -12.38
CA VAL A 23 6.92 12.17 -11.05
C VAL A 23 7.63 13.51 -10.87
N GLY A 24 8.27 14.06 -11.91
CA GLY A 24 8.85 15.41 -11.86
C GLY A 24 7.82 16.50 -11.53
N GLU A 25 6.64 16.45 -12.17
CA GLU A 25 5.54 17.36 -11.86
C GLU A 25 5.05 17.15 -10.41
N VAL A 26 4.87 15.90 -9.97
CA VAL A 26 4.44 15.56 -8.61
C VAL A 26 5.44 16.07 -7.56
N LEU A 27 6.75 15.96 -7.81
CA LEU A 27 7.80 16.53 -6.96
C LEU A 27 7.67 18.05 -6.86
N SER A 28 7.45 18.73 -7.99
CA SER A 28 7.21 20.18 -8.03
C SER A 28 5.96 20.57 -7.25
N ILE A 29 4.84 19.85 -7.38
CA ILE A 29 3.61 20.10 -6.61
C ILE A 29 3.88 19.92 -5.12
N ALA A 30 4.68 18.90 -4.75
CA ALA A 30 5.10 18.62 -3.38
C ALA A 30 6.11 19.63 -2.80
N GLY A 31 6.66 20.54 -3.62
CA GLY A 31 7.73 21.45 -3.20
C GLY A 31 9.05 20.73 -2.90
N LEU A 32 9.27 19.57 -3.51
CA LEU A 32 10.48 18.76 -3.35
C LEU A 32 11.49 19.07 -4.46
N GLU A 33 12.76 18.78 -4.18
CA GLU A 33 13.84 18.99 -5.14
C GLU A 33 13.65 18.16 -6.41
N SER A 34 13.82 18.78 -7.58
CA SER A 34 13.63 18.11 -8.87
C SER A 34 14.63 16.97 -9.10
N GLY A 35 15.81 17.02 -8.48
CA GLY A 35 16.84 15.99 -8.58
C GLY A 35 16.42 14.62 -8.03
N LEU A 36 15.42 14.56 -7.15
CA LEU A 36 14.89 13.29 -6.62
C LEU A 36 14.31 12.38 -7.71
N ILE A 37 14.00 12.92 -8.90
CA ILE A 37 13.53 12.11 -10.02
C ILE A 37 14.57 11.08 -10.48
N GLU A 38 15.86 11.34 -10.27
CA GLU A 38 16.91 10.41 -10.67
C GLU A 38 16.84 9.09 -9.91
N ALA A 39 16.33 9.10 -8.67
CA ALA A 39 16.12 7.88 -7.89
C ALA A 39 15.13 6.91 -8.56
N ALA A 40 14.20 7.39 -9.40
CA ALA A 40 13.29 6.53 -10.15
C ALA A 40 13.99 5.71 -11.25
N PHE A 41 15.25 6.03 -11.57
CA PHE A 41 16.06 5.39 -12.60
C PHE A 41 17.39 4.83 -12.02
N ASP A 42 17.51 4.80 -10.70
CA ASP A 42 18.70 4.29 -10.01
C ASP A 42 18.50 2.82 -9.63
N GLU A 43 19.03 1.93 -10.47
CA GLU A 43 18.97 0.47 -10.28
C GLU A 43 19.64 0.01 -8.97
N SER A 44 20.50 0.84 -8.34
CA SER A 44 21.09 0.48 -7.04
C SER A 44 20.04 0.34 -5.93
N LEU A 45 18.85 0.92 -6.11
CA LEU A 45 17.72 0.82 -5.20
C LEU A 45 16.88 -0.45 -5.41
N ASP A 46 17.03 -1.16 -6.53
CA ASP A 46 16.20 -2.32 -6.86
C ASP A 46 16.37 -3.45 -5.84
N ALA A 47 17.59 -3.65 -5.34
CA ALA A 47 17.90 -4.69 -4.37
C ALA A 47 17.16 -4.47 -3.05
N VAL A 48 17.11 -3.22 -2.56
CA VAL A 48 16.41 -2.91 -1.29
C VAL A 48 14.89 -2.95 -1.47
N ILE A 49 14.36 -2.47 -2.59
CA ILE A 49 12.92 -2.55 -2.91
C ILE A 49 12.47 -4.02 -3.03
N SER A 50 13.28 -4.85 -3.69
CA SER A 50 12.99 -6.28 -3.84
C SER A 50 13.03 -7.02 -2.51
N ALA A 51 14.00 -6.71 -1.64
CA ALA A 51 14.11 -7.29 -0.31
C ALA A 51 12.92 -6.92 0.58
N ASP A 52 12.47 -5.66 0.54
CA ASP A 52 11.30 -5.20 1.31
C ASP A 52 10.00 -5.86 0.80
N THR A 53 9.86 -6.00 -0.52
CA THR A 53 8.72 -6.71 -1.13
C THR A 53 8.70 -8.18 -0.73
N GLU A 54 9.86 -8.85 -0.75
CA GLU A 54 9.97 -10.26 -0.35
C GLU A 54 9.65 -10.45 1.14
N LEU A 55 10.09 -9.52 2.00
CA LEU A 55 9.73 -9.55 3.41
C LEU A 55 8.21 -9.49 3.60
N ALA A 56 7.52 -8.58 2.92
CA ALA A 56 6.06 -8.49 2.99
C ALA A 56 5.36 -9.78 2.51
N LEU A 57 5.76 -10.33 1.36
CA LEU A 57 5.17 -11.56 0.81
C LEU A 57 5.45 -12.78 1.70
N SER A 58 6.65 -12.90 2.25
CA SER A 58 7.02 -14.03 3.13
C SER A 58 6.16 -14.11 4.40
N ARG A 59 5.61 -12.97 4.83
CA ARG A 59 4.77 -12.86 6.04
C ARG A 59 3.31 -13.27 5.83
N THR A 60 2.81 -13.23 4.60
CA THR A 60 1.39 -13.52 4.28
C THR A 60 1.19 -14.72 3.36
N GLY A 61 2.24 -15.18 2.69
CA GLY A 61 2.17 -16.12 1.58
C GLY A 61 2.48 -15.43 0.24
N ARG A 62 3.09 -16.17 -0.70
CA ARG A 62 3.51 -15.64 -2.00
C ARG A 62 2.38 -15.55 -3.03
N ASP A 63 1.22 -16.12 -2.71
CA ASP A 63 0.04 -16.22 -3.56
C ASP A 63 -0.97 -15.07 -3.35
N VAL A 64 -0.56 -14.01 -2.62
CA VAL A 64 -1.37 -12.81 -2.37
C VAL A 64 -0.86 -11.60 -3.14
N GLY A 65 -1.73 -10.58 -3.26
CA GLY A 65 -1.39 -9.28 -3.81
C GLY A 65 -1.34 -8.19 -2.74
N THR A 66 -1.67 -6.95 -3.13
CA THR A 66 -1.82 -5.83 -2.21
C THR A 66 -3.27 -5.63 -1.79
N PRO A 67 -3.54 -5.10 -0.57
CA PRO A 67 -2.57 -4.63 0.43
C PRO A 67 -2.07 -5.72 1.39
N ILE A 68 -0.85 -5.55 1.90
CA ILE A 68 -0.28 -6.36 2.99
C ILE A 68 -0.02 -5.43 4.18
N LEU A 69 -0.46 -5.81 5.37
CA LEU A 69 -0.23 -5.07 6.60
C LEU A 69 0.38 -5.99 7.66
N THR A 70 1.40 -5.48 8.35
CA THR A 70 1.99 -6.10 9.54
C THR A 70 1.58 -5.30 10.77
N PHE A 71 1.01 -5.98 11.75
CA PHE A 71 0.58 -5.46 13.04
C PHE A 71 1.57 -5.87 14.11
N ARG A 72 1.85 -4.94 15.04
CA ARG A 72 2.79 -5.13 16.16
C ARG A 72 4.16 -5.67 15.71
N PRO A 73 4.84 -5.04 14.73
CA PRO A 73 6.11 -5.54 14.22
C PRO A 73 7.15 -5.67 15.35
N GLY A 74 7.78 -6.85 15.44
CA GLY A 74 8.77 -7.20 16.47
C GLY A 74 8.20 -7.67 17.81
N ALA A 75 6.87 -7.70 17.99
CA ALA A 75 6.24 -8.22 19.19
C ALA A 75 6.07 -9.75 19.14
N ALA A 76 5.80 -10.36 20.31
CA ALA A 76 5.53 -11.80 20.40
C ALA A 76 4.23 -12.21 19.68
N ASP A 77 3.32 -11.26 19.51
CA ASP A 77 2.04 -11.39 18.79
C ASP A 77 2.04 -10.61 17.46
N GLU A 78 3.20 -10.45 16.82
CA GLU A 78 3.29 -9.93 15.45
C GLU A 78 2.36 -10.76 14.54
N GLY A 79 1.52 -10.06 13.77
CA GLY A 79 0.59 -10.66 12.83
C GLY A 79 0.63 -9.93 11.50
N SER A 80 0.66 -10.66 10.39
CA SER A 80 0.61 -10.06 9.06
C SER A 80 -0.52 -10.66 8.24
N PHE A 81 -1.25 -9.81 7.53
CA PHE A 81 -2.40 -10.22 6.73
C PHE A 81 -2.39 -9.58 5.35
N PHE A 82 -2.86 -10.36 4.37
CA PHE A 82 -3.38 -9.81 3.13
C PHE A 82 -4.75 -9.17 3.42
N GLY A 83 -4.83 -7.85 3.24
CA GLY A 83 -6.00 -7.05 3.59
C GLY A 83 -5.79 -6.16 4.82
N PRO A 84 -6.83 -5.40 5.22
CA PRO A 84 -8.21 -5.51 4.73
C PRO A 84 -8.35 -4.98 3.30
N VAL A 85 -8.97 -5.78 2.43
CA VAL A 85 -9.30 -5.35 1.06
C VAL A 85 -10.58 -4.52 1.12
N ILE A 86 -10.43 -3.19 1.00
CA ILE A 86 -11.55 -2.24 1.09
C ILE A 86 -11.75 -1.48 -0.22
N ALA A 87 -13.02 -1.22 -0.56
CA ALA A 87 -13.38 -0.43 -1.73
C ALA A 87 -13.59 1.06 -1.41
N ARG A 88 -13.90 1.41 -0.16
CA ARG A 88 -14.18 2.78 0.29
C ARG A 88 -13.28 3.11 1.47
N ILE A 89 -12.80 4.34 1.53
CA ILE A 89 -12.00 4.87 2.64
C ILE A 89 -12.92 5.08 3.85
N PRO A 90 -12.78 4.32 4.96
CA PRO A 90 -13.52 4.59 6.18
C PRO A 90 -13.00 5.88 6.82
N ARG A 91 -13.88 6.62 7.52
CA ARG A 91 -13.52 7.92 8.12
C ARG A 91 -13.96 8.02 9.58
N GLY A 92 -13.25 8.83 10.36
CA GLY A 92 -13.55 9.07 11.77
C GLY A 92 -13.63 7.78 12.58
N ALA A 93 -14.66 7.66 13.41
CA ALA A 93 -14.85 6.51 14.30
C ALA A 93 -15.02 5.17 13.55
N GLU A 94 -15.47 5.17 12.30
CA GLU A 94 -15.56 3.95 11.50
C GLU A 94 -14.17 3.38 11.18
N ALA A 95 -13.20 4.24 10.85
CA ALA A 95 -11.84 3.83 10.54
C ALA A 95 -11.17 3.16 11.75
N LEU A 96 -11.35 3.74 12.94
CA LEU A 96 -10.82 3.19 14.18
C LEU A 96 -11.43 1.83 14.49
N ARG A 97 -12.76 1.68 14.38
CA ARG A 97 -13.41 0.38 14.60
C ARG A 97 -12.92 -0.70 13.63
N LEU A 98 -12.70 -0.34 12.37
CA LEU A 98 -12.15 -1.29 11.40
C LEU A 98 -10.70 -1.66 11.75
N TRP A 99 -9.88 -0.68 12.10
CA TRP A 99 -8.50 -0.89 12.53
C TRP A 99 -8.42 -1.86 13.71
N ASP A 100 -9.16 -1.58 14.79
CA ASP A 100 -9.17 -2.41 16.00
C ASP A 100 -9.58 -3.85 15.69
N ALA A 101 -10.61 -4.03 14.86
CA ALA A 101 -11.08 -5.36 14.46
C ALA A 101 -10.04 -6.13 13.64
N VAL A 102 -9.37 -5.46 12.69
CA VAL A 102 -8.34 -6.08 11.86
C VAL A 102 -7.11 -6.43 12.69
N GLU A 103 -6.65 -5.54 13.58
CA GLU A 103 -5.53 -5.82 14.47
C GLU A 103 -5.83 -7.04 15.35
N ILE A 104 -7.01 -7.11 15.98
CA ILE A 104 -7.41 -8.27 16.79
C ILE A 104 -7.37 -9.56 15.97
N VAL A 105 -7.94 -9.55 14.77
CA VAL A 105 -7.91 -10.71 13.86
C VAL A 105 -6.46 -11.07 13.52
N ALA A 106 -5.62 -10.06 13.26
CA ALA A 106 -4.25 -10.25 12.83
C ALA A 106 -3.36 -10.89 13.90
N THR A 107 -3.55 -10.49 15.16
CA THR A 107 -2.70 -10.92 16.28
C THR A 107 -3.31 -12.08 17.06
N THR A 108 -4.49 -12.59 16.68
CA THR A 108 -5.11 -13.77 17.32
C THR A 108 -4.51 -15.07 16.76
N PRO A 109 -3.90 -15.92 17.59
CA PRO A 109 -3.29 -17.17 17.12
C PRO A 109 -4.30 -18.10 16.42
N GLY A 110 -3.89 -18.66 15.28
CA GLY A 110 -4.65 -19.68 14.56
C GLY A 110 -5.68 -19.14 13.56
N VAL A 111 -5.86 -17.82 13.44
CA VAL A 111 -6.65 -17.25 12.34
C VAL A 111 -5.78 -17.20 11.09
N ALA A 112 -6.28 -17.77 9.98
CA ALA A 112 -5.55 -17.83 8.71
C ALA A 112 -6.23 -17.05 7.57
N GLU A 113 -7.57 -17.09 7.48
CA GLU A 113 -8.28 -16.40 6.39
C GLU A 113 -9.70 -15.97 6.80
N LEU A 114 -10.10 -14.78 6.35
CA LEU A 114 -11.48 -14.32 6.32
C LEU A 114 -11.77 -13.68 4.96
N LYS A 115 -12.72 -14.23 4.20
CA LYS A 115 -13.01 -13.79 2.83
C LYS A 115 -14.50 -13.77 2.53
N ARG A 116 -14.92 -12.77 1.75
CA ARG A 116 -16.26 -12.66 1.15
C ARG A 116 -16.17 -12.46 -0.37
N SER A 117 -17.16 -12.95 -1.11
CA SER A 117 -17.12 -13.00 -2.58
C SER A 117 -17.34 -11.66 -3.28
N ASN A 118 -18.08 -10.73 -2.66
CA ASN A 118 -18.41 -9.45 -3.28
C ASN A 118 -17.24 -8.45 -3.17
N ARG A 119 -16.75 -7.96 -4.32
CA ARG A 119 -15.72 -6.92 -4.42
C ARG A 119 -16.24 -5.80 -5.32
N SER A 120 -16.52 -4.65 -4.73
CA SER A 120 -16.73 -3.41 -5.47
C SER A 120 -15.39 -2.87 -5.96
N ALA A 121 -15.39 -2.12 -7.05
CA ALA A 121 -14.22 -1.38 -7.50
C ALA A 121 -13.77 -0.36 -6.43
N PRO A 122 -12.47 -0.03 -6.34
CA PRO A 122 -12.00 1.04 -5.46
C PRO A 122 -12.70 2.37 -5.78
N VAL A 123 -13.11 3.07 -4.73
CA VAL A 123 -13.71 4.40 -4.76
C VAL A 123 -12.69 5.35 -4.13
N PHE A 124 -12.24 6.31 -4.92
CA PHE A 124 -11.33 7.36 -4.49
C PHE A 124 -12.14 8.63 -4.20
N ASP A 125 -11.72 9.38 -3.19
CA ASP A 125 -12.24 10.70 -2.84
C ASP A 125 -11.08 11.67 -2.56
#